data_AF-A0A4R5QEN4-F1
#
_entry.id   AF-A0A4R5QEN4-F1
#
_cell.length_a   1.000
_cell.length_b   1.000
_cell.length_c   1.000
_cell.angle_alpha   90.00
_cell.angle_beta   90.00
_cell.angle_gamma   90.00
#
_symmetry.space_group_name_H-M   'P 1'
#
loop_
_entity.id
_entity.type
_entity.pdbx_description
1 polymer ?
#
loop_
_entity_poly.entity_id
_entity_poly.type
_entity_poly.pdbx_seq_one_letter_code
_entity_poly.pdbx_strand_id
1 'polypeptide(L)'
;MTAFVPALTGLATSRVNLPFAMAARVADATSNGRLCVTAVTSAGRLAAFPGVFIVAEVGLPGCALEGWHGICWSAGIPRTTVKRLNAAASQAVRTEAFQRQVAEEGITIVSELPA
;
A
#
# COMPACT_ATOMS: atom_id res chain seq x y z
N MET A 1 -13.67 -4.76 11.35
CA MET A 1 -12.55 -3.87 10.99
C MET A 1 -12.02 -3.10 12.22
N THR A 2 -11.96 -3.73 13.40
CA THR A 2 -11.79 -3.04 14.70
C THR A 2 -10.60 -3.57 15.52
N ALA A 3 -9.96 -4.67 15.08
CA ALA A 3 -8.89 -5.33 15.82
C ALA A 3 -7.46 -4.84 15.47
N PHE A 4 -7.31 -3.99 14.45
CA PHE A 4 -6.00 -3.59 13.95
C PHE A 4 -5.31 -2.51 14.81
N VAL A 5 -6.10 -1.61 15.40
CA VAL A 5 -5.58 -0.51 16.22
C VAL A 5 -4.95 -0.99 17.54
N PRO A 6 -5.54 -1.93 18.30
CA PRO A 6 -4.91 -2.47 19.51
C PRO A 6 -3.62 -3.25 19.21
N ALA A 7 -3.55 -3.93 18.06
CA ALA A 7 -2.36 -4.68 17.65
C ALA A 7 -1.16 -3.75 17.47
N LEU A 8 -1.34 -2.61 16.81
CA LEU A 8 -0.28 -1.61 16.63
C LEU A 8 0.24 -1.04 17.96
N THR A 9 -0.66 -0.81 18.93
CA THR A 9 -0.29 -0.32 20.26
C THR A 9 0.41 -1.40 21.09
N GLY A 10 0.05 -2.67 20.95
CA GLY A 10 0.69 -3.80 21.63
C GLY A 10 2.10 -4.14 21.14
N LEU A 11 2.42 -3.84 19.87
CA LEU A 11 3.78 -4.01 19.30
C LEU A 11 4.81 -3.11 19.96
N ALA A 12 4.39 -1.91 20.34
CA ALA A 12 5.27 -0.92 20.94
C ALA A 12 5.80 -1.32 22.32
N THR A 13 5.09 -2.21 23.00
CA THR A 13 5.33 -2.61 24.39
C THR A 13 5.62 -4.09 24.54
N SER A 14 5.46 -4.91 23.50
CA SER A 14 5.72 -6.36 23.56
C SER A 14 6.16 -6.95 22.22
N ARG A 15 7.09 -7.92 22.26
CA ARG A 15 7.66 -8.66 21.13
C ARG A 15 6.61 -9.52 20.41
N VAL A 16 5.62 -8.92 19.78
CA VAL A 16 4.68 -9.64 18.92
C VAL A 16 5.19 -9.56 17.49
N ASN A 17 5.47 -10.71 16.89
CA ASN A 17 5.76 -10.79 15.46
C ASN A 17 4.44 -10.61 14.71
N LEU A 18 4.28 -9.52 13.98
CA LEU A 18 3.20 -9.39 13.00
C LEU A 18 3.56 -10.26 11.79
N PRO A 19 2.79 -11.30 11.47
CA PRO A 19 3.10 -12.14 10.31
C PRO A 19 2.93 -11.35 9.00
N PHE A 20 1.94 -10.46 8.93
CA PHE A 20 1.70 -9.58 7.78
C PHE A 20 1.07 -8.26 8.20
N ALA A 21 1.53 -7.16 7.62
CA ALA A 21 0.96 -5.83 7.79
C ALA A 21 1.00 -5.06 6.46
N MET A 22 0.06 -4.13 6.26
CA MET A 22 0.09 -3.25 5.09
C MET A 22 1.24 -2.24 5.21
N ALA A 23 2.01 -2.05 4.13
CA ALA A 23 3.15 -1.15 4.04
C ALA A 23 2.84 0.25 4.61
N ALA A 24 1.72 0.85 4.20
CA ALA A 24 1.25 2.17 4.65
C ALA A 24 1.05 2.28 6.17
N ARG A 25 0.79 1.16 6.86
CA ARG A 25 0.55 1.14 8.31
C ARG A 25 1.83 1.01 9.12
N VAL A 26 2.91 0.55 8.49
CA VAL A 26 4.18 0.29 9.17
C VAL A 26 5.28 1.26 8.77
N ALA A 27 5.15 1.97 7.64
CA ALA A 27 6.11 2.98 7.18
C ALA A 27 6.52 3.97 8.29
N ASP A 28 5.54 4.58 8.99
CA ASP A 28 5.79 5.52 10.09
C ASP A 28 6.40 4.85 11.34
N ALA A 29 6.03 3.62 11.64
CA ALA A 29 6.53 2.93 12.82
C ALA A 29 7.95 2.38 12.59
N THR A 30 8.30 2.09 11.34
CA THR A 30 9.66 1.70 10.92
C THR A 30 10.60 2.89 10.90
N SER A 31 10.18 4.05 10.40
CA SER A 31 11.00 5.27 10.43
C SER A 31 11.33 5.72 11.86
N ASN A 32 10.42 5.48 12.81
CA ASN A 32 10.61 5.75 14.23
C ASN A 32 11.39 4.64 14.99
N GLY A 33 11.91 3.62 14.29
CA GLY A 33 12.72 2.54 14.88
C GLY A 33 11.95 1.59 15.81
N ARG A 34 10.62 1.69 15.87
CA ARG A 34 9.76 0.86 16.74
C ARG A 34 9.43 -0.49 16.11
N LEU A 35 9.49 -0.58 14.78
CA LEU A 35 9.27 -1.82 14.04
C LEU A 35 10.43 -2.08 13.07
N CYS A 36 10.91 -3.31 13.04
CA CYS A 36 11.85 -3.79 12.02
C CYS A 36 11.06 -4.57 10.96
N VAL A 37 11.05 -4.08 9.73
CA VAL A 37 10.46 -4.80 8.59
C VAL A 37 11.53 -5.71 8.00
N THR A 38 11.24 -7.00 7.96
CA THR A 38 12.19 -8.03 7.51
C THR A 38 12.02 -8.41 6.05
N ALA A 39 10.79 -8.39 5.52
CA ALA A 39 10.50 -8.74 4.13
C ALA A 39 9.28 -7.99 3.60
N VAL A 40 9.20 -7.78 2.28
CA VAL A 40 8.00 -7.29 1.58
C VAL A 40 7.41 -8.35 0.67
N THR A 41 6.08 -8.43 0.61
CA THR A 41 5.31 -9.38 -0.22
C THR A 41 4.88 -8.81 -1.57
N SER A 42 5.31 -7.60 -1.91
CA SER A 42 5.04 -6.96 -3.20
C SER A 42 5.85 -7.60 -4.33
N ALA A 43 5.38 -7.48 -5.57
CA ALA A 43 6.12 -7.99 -6.74
C ALA A 43 7.49 -7.30 -6.94
N GLY A 44 7.65 -6.08 -6.43
CA GLY A 44 8.88 -5.28 -6.50
C GLY A 44 9.29 -4.69 -5.16
N ARG A 45 10.48 -4.07 -5.12
CA ARG A 45 10.96 -3.32 -3.94
C ARG A 45 10.12 -2.07 -3.72
N LEU A 46 9.87 -1.73 -2.46
CA LEU A 46 9.14 -0.53 -2.08
C LEU A 46 10.10 0.59 -1.70
N ALA A 47 9.84 1.80 -2.21
CA ALA A 47 10.65 2.99 -1.90
C ALA A 47 10.64 3.32 -0.40
N ALA A 48 9.53 3.05 0.30
CA ALA A 48 9.40 3.22 1.75
C ALA A 48 10.35 2.32 2.57
N PHE A 49 10.87 1.24 1.99
CA PHE A 49 11.74 0.27 2.68
C PHE A 49 13.01 -0.05 1.86
N PRO A 50 13.91 0.93 1.67
CA PRO A 50 15.13 0.74 0.89
C PRO A 50 16.06 -0.23 1.64
N GLY A 51 16.19 -1.45 1.13
CA GLY A 51 17.07 -2.49 1.70
C GLY A 51 16.33 -3.72 2.24
N VAL A 52 15.00 -3.68 2.35
CA VAL A 52 14.21 -4.87 2.64
C VAL A 52 14.12 -5.76 1.40
N PHE A 53 14.30 -7.07 1.56
CA PHE A 53 14.22 -8.03 0.46
C PHE A 53 12.76 -8.39 0.13
N ILE A 54 12.56 -8.83 -1.10
CA ILE A 54 11.24 -9.31 -1.56
C ILE A 54 11.11 -10.79 -1.19
N VAL A 55 9.97 -11.23 -0.68
CA VAL A 55 9.71 -12.65 -0.35
C VAL A 55 9.95 -13.56 -1.57
N ALA A 56 9.61 -13.08 -2.77
CA ALA A 56 9.88 -13.76 -4.03
C ALA A 56 11.37 -13.98 -4.33
N GLU A 57 12.27 -13.12 -3.85
CA GLU A 57 13.72 -13.26 -4.02
C GLU A 57 14.33 -14.35 -3.10
N VAL A 58 13.63 -14.74 -2.02
CA VAL A 58 14.16 -15.60 -0.94
C VAL A 58 13.55 -17.01 -0.95
N GLY A 59 12.99 -17.44 -2.08
CA GLY A 59 12.59 -18.84 -2.30
C GLY A 59 11.09 -19.11 -2.42
N LEU A 60 10.27 -18.06 -2.51
CA LEU A 60 8.84 -18.17 -2.79
C LEU A 60 8.46 -17.45 -4.10
N PRO A 61 8.93 -17.94 -5.26
CA PRO A 61 8.63 -17.33 -6.55
C PRO A 61 7.10 -17.29 -6.79
N GLY A 62 6.60 -16.14 -7.23
CA GLY A 62 5.16 -15.92 -7.45
C GLY A 62 4.37 -15.51 -6.19
N CYS A 63 5.02 -15.40 -5.03
CA CYS A 63 4.39 -14.82 -3.85
C CYS A 63 4.23 -13.30 -4.01
N ALA A 64 3.04 -12.89 -4.42
CA ALA A 64 2.59 -11.50 -4.43
C ALA A 64 1.33 -11.40 -3.57
N LEU A 65 1.47 -10.86 -2.35
CA LEU A 65 0.33 -10.55 -1.49
C LEU A 65 0.21 -9.04 -1.42
N GLU A 66 -0.65 -8.50 -2.27
CA GLU A 66 -0.81 -7.07 -2.49
C GLU A 66 -2.23 -6.63 -2.11
N GLY A 67 -2.32 -5.54 -1.34
CA GLY A 67 -3.58 -4.85 -1.11
C GLY A 67 -3.80 -3.81 -2.19
N TRP A 68 -4.93 -3.87 -2.89
CA TRP A 68 -5.29 -2.88 -3.91
C TRP A 68 -6.26 -1.83 -3.35
N HIS A 69 -6.16 -0.62 -3.88
CA HIS A 69 -7.11 0.46 -3.61
C HIS A 69 -7.85 0.79 -4.90
N GLY A 70 -9.16 0.97 -4.82
CA GLY A 70 -10.00 1.36 -5.96
C GLY A 70 -10.97 2.46 -5.57
N ILE A 71 -11.39 3.25 -6.56
CA ILE A 71 -12.43 4.26 -6.38
C ILE A 71 -13.74 3.67 -6.87
N CYS A 72 -14.78 3.71 -6.04
CA CYS A 72 -16.12 3.25 -6.37
C CYS A 72 -17.14 4.39 -6.29
N TRP A 73 -18.20 4.29 -7.08
CA TRP A 73 -19.29 5.27 -7.15
C TRP A 73 -20.63 4.58 -6.92
N SER A 74 -21.65 5.38 -6.58
CA SER A 74 -23.03 4.89 -6.46
C SER A 74 -23.54 4.30 -7.79
N ALA A 75 -24.42 3.30 -7.69
CA ALA A 75 -25.13 2.78 -8.85
C ALA A 75 -26.08 3.86 -9.43
N GLY A 76 -26.16 3.94 -10.77
CA GLY A 76 -27.07 4.86 -11.46
C GLY A 76 -26.47 6.20 -11.92
N ILE A 77 -25.17 6.43 -11.72
CA ILE A 77 -24.50 7.62 -12.25
C ILE A 77 -24.45 7.54 -13.80
N PRO A 78 -24.81 8.61 -14.52
CA PRO A 78 -24.70 8.65 -15.98
C PRO A 78 -23.28 8.32 -16.46
N ARG A 79 -23.17 7.57 -17.56
CA ARG A 79 -21.87 7.15 -18.12
C ARG A 79 -20.94 8.33 -18.45
N THR A 80 -21.50 9.49 -18.79
CA THR A 80 -20.75 10.72 -19.05
C THR A 80 -20.03 11.23 -17.80
N THR A 81 -20.69 11.18 -16.65
CA THR A 81 -20.09 11.54 -15.36
C THR A 81 -19.03 10.53 -14.94
N VAL A 82 -19.26 9.23 -15.13
CA VAL A 82 -18.25 8.19 -14.86
C VAL A 82 -16.99 8.42 -15.68
N LYS A 83 -17.12 8.70 -16.98
CA LYS A 83 -15.96 9.04 -17.83
C LYS A 83 -15.19 10.24 -17.33
N ARG A 84 -15.89 11.29 -16.89
CA ARG A 84 -15.26 12.49 -16.34
C ARG A 84 -14.52 12.20 -15.03
N LEU A 85 -15.09 11.36 -14.15
CA LEU A 85 -14.44 10.94 -12.91
C LEU A 85 -13.21 10.08 -13.18
N ASN A 86 -13.29 9.12 -14.10
CA ASN A 86 -12.14 8.31 -14.54
C ASN A 86 -11.01 9.20 -15.11
N ALA A 87 -11.35 10.17 -15.95
CA ALA A 87 -10.37 11.10 -16.51
C ALA A 87 -9.71 11.96 -15.43
N ALA A 88 -10.49 12.50 -14.49
CA ALA A 88 -9.98 13.29 -13.37
C ALA A 88 -9.09 12.46 -12.43
N ALA A 89 -9.50 11.23 -12.10
CA ALA A 89 -8.69 10.30 -11.30
C ALA A 89 -7.38 9.96 -12.02
N SER A 90 -7.43 9.67 -13.33
CA SER A 90 -6.25 9.41 -14.16
C SER A 90 -5.26 10.58 -14.18
N GLN A 91 -5.77 11.80 -14.12
CA GLN A 91 -4.93 12.99 -14.06
C GLN A 91 -4.33 13.18 -12.66
N ALA A 92 -5.12 12.98 -11.60
CA ALA A 92 -4.68 13.12 -10.22
C ALA A 92 -3.53 12.17 -9.87
N VAL A 93 -3.63 10.88 -10.26
CA VAL A 93 -2.59 9.88 -9.97
C VAL A 93 -1.25 10.16 -10.68
N ARG A 94 -1.26 11.01 -11.70
CA ARG A 94 -0.06 11.44 -12.43
C ARG A 94 0.61 12.69 -11.85
N THR A 95 0.00 13.33 -10.85
CA THR A 95 0.61 14.49 -10.19
C THR A 95 1.77 14.06 -9.30
N GLU A 96 2.85 14.84 -9.29
CA GLU A 96 4.03 14.55 -8.45
C GLU A 96 3.67 14.49 -6.96
N ALA A 97 2.80 15.40 -6.51
CA ALA A 97 2.32 15.43 -5.13
C ALA A 97 1.66 14.10 -4.72
N PHE A 98 0.80 13.55 -5.58
CA PHE A 98 0.15 12.27 -5.32
C PHE A 98 1.16 11.11 -5.36
N GLN A 99 2.00 11.05 -6.39
CA GLN A 99 3.02 10.00 -6.55
C GLN A 99 3.96 9.94 -5.36
N ARG A 100 4.39 11.11 -4.86
CA ARG A 100 5.25 11.20 -3.70
C ARG A 100 4.57 10.66 -2.45
N GLN A 101 3.34 11.12 -2.18
CA GLN A 101 2.61 10.71 -0.98
C GLN A 101 2.37 9.20 -0.96
N VAL A 102 1.92 8.61 -2.07
CA VAL A 102 1.65 7.16 -2.12
C VAL A 102 2.95 6.35 -2.02
N ALA A 103 4.06 6.84 -2.59
CA ALA A 103 5.36 6.18 -2.46
C ALA A 103 5.90 6.19 -1.02
N GLU A 104 5.71 7.28 -0.28
CA GLU A 104 6.03 7.38 1.15
C GLU A 104 5.21 6.38 1.98
N GLU A 105 3.94 6.15 1.59
CA GLU A 105 3.06 5.13 2.19
C GLU A 105 3.35 3.70 1.67
N GLY A 106 4.32 3.50 0.77
CA GLY A 106 4.65 2.19 0.21
C GLY A 106 3.56 1.61 -0.71
N ILE A 107 2.72 2.47 -1.29
CA ILE A 107 1.70 2.14 -2.29
C ILE A 107 2.30 2.36 -3.67
N THR A 108 2.22 1.35 -4.53
CA THR A 108 2.61 1.43 -5.93
C THR A 108 1.40 1.78 -6.80
N ILE A 109 1.58 2.68 -7.76
CA ILE A 109 0.54 3.01 -8.72
C ILE A 109 0.61 1.97 -9.84
N VAL A 110 -0.40 1.10 -9.91
CA VAL A 110 -0.60 0.20 -11.05
C VAL A 110 -1.45 0.95 -12.06
N SER A 111 -1.01 1.03 -13.32
CA SER A 111 -1.63 1.87 -14.36
C SER A 111 -3.00 1.36 -14.88
N GLU A 112 -3.68 0.50 -14.12
CA GLU A 112 -4.95 -0.12 -14.50
C GLU A 112 -6.13 0.76 -14.07
N LEU A 113 -6.26 1.93 -14.69
CA LEU A 113 -7.55 2.62 -14.67
C LEU A 113 -8.38 2.05 -15.83
N PRO A 114 -9.46 1.29 -15.57
CA PRO A 114 -10.32 0.82 -16.64
C PRO A 114 -10.88 2.03 -17.40
N ALA A 115 -10.71 1.99 -18.73
CA ALA A 115 -11.15 3.03 -19.65
C ALA A 115 -12.66 3.32 -19.56
#